data_AF-A0A0D2J1Z7-F1
#
_entry.id   AF-A0A0D2J1Z7-F1
#
_cell.length_a   1.000
_cell.length_b   1.000
_cell.length_c   1.000
_cell.angle_alpha   90.00
_cell.angle_beta   90.00
_cell.angle_gamma   90.00
#
_symmetry.space_group_name_H-M   'P 1'
#
loop_
_entity.id
_entity.type
_entity.pdbx_description
1 polymer ?
#
loop_
_entity_poly.entity_id
_entity_poly.type
_entity_poly.pdbx_seq_one_letter_code
_entity_poly.pdbx_strand_id
1 'polypeptide(L)'
;MQTQKIDAYKITKPIQLMAVWFVALLLIVSAFLTAAINLAIPSWLSPSLAISAIVFVPLFLGCIFFMQTVFRKELQDDPYYSEYLKRQEIFKGFNPENNFIFKRTFLL
;
A
#
# COMPACT_ATOMS: atom_id res chain seq x y z
N MET A 1 -6.01 -2.94 34.74
CA MET A 1 -6.25 -2.59 33.31
C MET A 1 -4.89 -2.43 32.65
N GLN A 2 -4.58 -3.21 31.62
CA GLN A 2 -3.28 -3.17 30.93
C GLN A 2 -3.36 -2.12 29.81
N THR A 3 -2.66 -1.00 29.96
CA THR A 3 -2.60 0.05 28.94
C THR A 3 -1.72 -0.42 27.79
N GLN A 4 -2.31 -1.03 26.77
CA GLN A 4 -1.62 -1.31 25.51
C GLN A 4 -1.22 0.01 24.85
N LYS A 5 0.04 0.43 25.05
CA LYS A 5 0.67 1.44 24.19
C LYS A 5 0.75 0.88 22.78
N ILE A 6 -0.07 1.41 21.88
CA ILE A 6 0.05 1.16 20.45
C ILE A 6 1.22 2.02 19.95
N ASP A 7 2.39 1.40 19.78
CA ASP A 7 3.56 2.05 19.19
C ASP A 7 3.27 2.36 17.70
N ALA A 8 2.81 3.58 17.40
CA ALA A 8 2.45 3.99 16.04
C ALA A 8 3.58 3.76 15.01
N TYR A 9 4.84 3.83 15.44
CA TYR A 9 6.03 3.55 14.63
C TYR A 9 6.12 2.10 14.12
N LYS A 10 5.38 1.14 14.70
CA LYS A 10 5.35 -0.26 14.21
C LYS A 10 4.39 -0.49 13.05
N ILE A 11 3.54 0.48 12.69
CA ILE A 11 2.66 0.40 11.51
C ILE A 11 3.46 0.79 10.25
N THR A 12 4.47 -0.02 9.92
CA THR A 12 5.37 0.21 8.77
C THR A 12 4.96 -0.55 7.51
N LYS A 13 4.09 -1.57 7.64
CA LYS A 13 3.63 -2.37 6.50
C LYS A 13 2.22 -1.94 6.09
N PRO A 14 1.99 -1.51 4.82
CA PRO A 14 0.66 -1.12 4.31
C PRO A 14 -0.44 -2.16 4.56
N ILE A 15 -0.09 -3.45 4.65
CA ILE A 15 -0.99 -4.55 5.00
C ILE A 15 -1.64 -4.40 6.39
N GLN A 16 -0.98 -3.78 7.36
CA GLN A 16 -1.56 -3.52 8.69
C GLN A 16 -2.59 -2.38 8.62
N LEU A 17 -2.30 -1.31 7.88
CA LEU A 17 -3.23 -0.22 7.64
C LEU A 17 -4.48 -0.74 6.88
N MET A 18 -4.27 -1.59 5.88
CA MET A 18 -5.33 -2.34 5.19
C MET A 18 -6.26 -3.10 6.15
N ALA A 19 -5.70 -3.83 7.14
CA ALA A 19 -6.49 -4.59 8.09
C ALA A 19 -7.35 -3.69 9.01
N VAL A 20 -6.81 -2.57 9.49
CA VAL A 20 -7.56 -1.57 10.28
C VAL A 20 -8.73 -1.02 9.48
N TRP A 21 -8.53 -0.68 8.21
CA TRP A 21 -9.59 -0.21 7.33
C TRP A 21 -10.67 -1.27 7.07
N PHE A 22 -10.32 -2.56 6.97
CA PHE A 22 -11.30 -3.65 6.88
C PHE A 22 -12.17 -3.77 8.15
N VAL A 23 -11.59 -3.60 9.34
CA VAL A 23 -12.35 -3.58 10.60
C VAL A 23 -13.27 -2.37 10.64
N ALA A 24 -12.80 -1.19 10.21
CA ALA A 24 -13.62 0.02 10.12
C ALA A 24 -14.79 -0.13 9.13
N LEU A 25 -14.57 -0.75 7.97
CA LEU A 25 -15.63 -1.10 7.01
C LEU A 25 -16.71 -1.97 7.69
N LEU A 26 -16.30 -3.05 8.35
CA LEU A 26 -17.20 -4.01 8.98
C LEU A 26 -18.03 -3.32 10.08
N LEU A 27 -17.40 -2.47 10.89
CA LEU A 27 -18.10 -1.64 11.89
C LEU A 27 -19.13 -0.70 11.24
N ILE A 28 -18.77 0.05 10.19
CA ILE A 28 -19.69 0.99 9.52
C ILE A 28 -20.88 0.25 8.88
N VAL A 29 -20.63 -0.84 8.16
CA VAL A 29 -21.70 -1.65 7.54
C VAL A 29 -22.62 -2.26 8.60
N SER A 30 -22.05 -2.78 9.70
CA SER A 30 -22.84 -3.33 10.81
C SER A 30 -23.68 -2.26 11.51
N ALA A 31 -23.15 -1.05 11.68
CA ALA A 31 -23.85 0.09 12.26
C ALA A 31 -25.01 0.53 11.36
N PHE A 32 -24.83 0.60 10.03
CA PHE A 32 -25.89 0.94 9.08
C PHE A 32 -27.00 -0.13 9.08
N LEU A 33 -26.66 -1.42 9.09
CA LEU A 33 -27.66 -2.48 9.13
C LEU A 33 -28.41 -2.52 10.47
N THR A 34 -27.71 -2.33 11.58
CA THR A 34 -28.32 -2.25 12.92
C THR A 34 -29.24 -1.02 13.02
N ALA A 35 -28.82 0.13 12.50
CA ALA A 35 -29.64 1.33 12.45
C ALA A 35 -30.86 1.15 11.52
N ALA A 36 -30.72 0.46 10.38
CA ALA A 36 -31.85 0.17 9.48
C ALA A 36 -32.94 -0.70 10.14
N ILE A 37 -32.57 -1.60 11.06
CA ILE A 37 -33.52 -2.41 11.85
C ILE A 37 -34.20 -1.58 12.95
N ASN A 38 -33.45 -0.72 13.64
CA ASN A 38 -33.97 0.09 14.75
C ASN A 38 -34.76 1.33 14.30
N LEU A 39 -34.43 1.90 13.13
CA LEU A 39 -35.03 3.11 12.57
C LEU A 39 -35.96 2.78 11.40
N ALA A 40 -36.95 1.90 11.66
CA ALA A 40 -37.95 1.47 10.68
C ALA A 40 -38.96 2.56 10.26
N ILE A 41 -38.99 3.69 10.98
CA ILE A 41 -39.87 4.83 10.72
C ILE A 41 -38.98 6.07 10.44
N PRO A 42 -39.15 6.78 9.32
CA PRO A 42 -40.08 6.52 8.20
C PRO A 42 -39.62 5.37 7.28
N SER A 43 -40.55 4.80 6.53
CA SER A 43 -40.35 3.57 5.73
C SER A 43 -39.27 3.64 4.63
N TRP A 44 -38.88 4.83 4.19
CA TRP A 44 -37.80 5.04 3.21
C TRP A 44 -36.40 5.04 3.85
N LEU A 45 -36.30 5.21 5.17
CA LEU A 45 -35.03 5.34 5.88
C LEU A 45 -34.28 4.00 5.91
N SER A 46 -34.93 2.93 6.36
CA SER A 46 -34.38 1.58 6.41
C SER A 46 -33.79 1.09 5.06
N PRO A 47 -34.50 1.16 3.91
CA PRO A 47 -33.92 0.78 2.63
C PRO A 47 -32.82 1.74 2.15
N SER A 48 -32.87 3.04 2.49
CA SER A 48 -31.80 3.99 2.18
C SER A 48 -30.49 3.63 2.89
N LEU A 49 -30.55 3.21 4.16
CA LEU A 49 -29.38 2.73 4.91
C LEU A 49 -28.84 1.42 4.32
N ALA A 50 -29.72 0.50 3.90
CA ALA A 50 -29.32 -0.75 3.24
C ALA A 50 -28.61 -0.50 1.90
N ILE A 51 -29.15 0.38 1.04
CA ILE A 51 -28.51 0.82 -0.21
C ILE A 51 -27.17 1.48 0.08
N SER A 52 -27.10 2.35 1.09
CA SER A 52 -25.86 3.02 1.49
C SER A 52 -24.79 2.00 1.89
N ALA A 53 -25.14 0.98 2.68
CA ALA A 53 -24.22 -0.10 3.06
C ALA A 53 -23.72 -0.91 1.84
N ILE A 54 -24.61 -1.22 0.89
CA ILE A 54 -24.26 -1.93 -0.35
C ILE A 54 -23.30 -1.09 -1.22
N VAL A 55 -23.53 0.21 -1.37
CA VAL A 55 -22.68 1.13 -2.16
C VAL A 55 -21.33 1.40 -1.49
N PHE A 56 -21.27 1.35 -0.16
CA PHE A 56 -20.04 1.60 0.58
C PHE A 56 -18.97 0.50 0.35
N VAL A 57 -19.38 -0.75 0.12
CA VAL A 57 -18.46 -1.87 -0.16
C VAL A 57 -17.63 -1.70 -1.45
N PRO A 58 -18.21 -1.49 -2.66
CA PRO A 58 -17.44 -1.27 -3.88
C PRO A 58 -16.67 0.06 -3.85
N LEU A 59 -17.21 1.10 -3.22
CA LEU A 59 -16.50 2.38 -3.03
C LEU A 59 -15.23 2.17 -2.20
N PHE A 60 -15.34 1.47 -1.08
CA PHE A 60 -14.21 1.12 -0.22
C PHE A 60 -13.19 0.24 -0.96
N LEU A 61 -13.63 -0.80 -1.67
CA LEU A 61 -12.74 -1.64 -2.48
C LEU A 61 -12.01 -0.82 -3.55
N GLY A 62 -12.66 0.19 -4.15
CA GLY A 62 -12.02 1.14 -5.06
C GLY A 62 -10.94 1.99 -4.37
N CYS A 63 -11.24 2.59 -3.20
CA CYS A 63 -10.26 3.33 -2.41
C CYS A 63 -9.08 2.46 -1.97
N ILE A 64 -9.34 1.23 -1.57
CA ILE A 64 -8.32 0.23 -1.22
C ILE A 64 -7.44 -0.12 -2.42
N PHE A 65 -8.03 -0.35 -3.59
CA PHE A 65 -7.27 -0.65 -4.82
C PHE A 65 -6.42 0.53 -5.26
N PHE A 66 -6.94 1.76 -5.14
CA PHE A 66 -6.18 2.98 -5.36
C PHE A 66 -5.01 3.10 -4.38
N MET A 67 -5.22 2.88 -3.08
CA MET A 67 -4.15 2.88 -2.08
C MET A 67 -3.08 1.82 -2.39
N GLN A 68 -3.50 0.59 -2.73
CA GLN A 68 -2.57 -0.49 -3.08
C GLN A 68 -1.75 -0.20 -4.36
N THR A 69 -2.32 0.48 -5.36
CA THR A 69 -1.58 0.82 -6.60
C THR A 69 -0.58 1.96 -6.39
N VAL A 70 -0.90 2.95 -5.55
CA VAL A 70 0.03 4.04 -5.20
C VAL A 70 1.19 3.53 -4.34
N PHE A 71 0.89 2.85 -3.23
CA PHE A 71 1.92 2.35 -2.30
C PHE A 71 2.68 1.12 -2.82
N ARG A 72 2.34 0.56 -3.99
CA ARG A 72 3.14 -0.52 -4.62
C ARG A 72 4.54 -0.06 -5.03
N LYS A 73 4.71 1.23 -5.32
CA LYS A 73 6.02 1.84 -5.63
C LYS A 73 6.89 1.94 -4.37
N GLU A 74 6.30 2.37 -3.25
CA GLU A 74 6.97 2.45 -1.94
C GLU A 74 7.24 1.06 -1.33
N LEU A 75 6.44 0.04 -1.68
CA LEU A 75 6.64 -1.35 -1.27
C LEU A 75 7.81 -2.06 -1.98
N GLN A 76 8.51 -1.41 -2.91
CA GLN A 76 9.85 -1.82 -3.33
C GLN A 76 10.87 -1.37 -2.26
N ASP A 77 10.75 -2.02 -1.10
CA ASP A 77 11.34 -1.71 0.20
C ASP A 77 12.86 -1.99 0.25
N ASP A 78 13.63 -1.18 -0.49
CA ASP A 78 15.09 -1.14 -0.71
C ASP A 78 15.74 -2.03 -1.80
N PRO A 79 15.74 -3.38 -1.77
CA PRO A 79 16.91 -4.18 -2.16
C PRO A 79 17.32 -4.04 -3.63
N TYR A 80 16.35 -3.92 -4.55
CA TYR A 80 16.65 -3.73 -5.97
C TYR A 80 17.33 -2.38 -6.25
N TYR A 81 17.02 -1.34 -5.45
CA TYR A 81 17.62 -0.02 -5.60
C TYR A 81 19.00 0.05 -4.97
N SER A 82 19.20 -0.53 -3.78
CA SER A 82 20.54 -0.61 -3.16
C SER A 82 21.49 -1.56 -3.93
N GLU A 83 20.99 -2.67 -4.51
CA GLU A 83 21.78 -3.48 -5.45
C GLU A 83 22.10 -2.74 -6.75
N TYR A 84 21.15 -1.97 -7.31
CA TYR A 84 21.38 -1.18 -8.51
C TYR A 84 22.45 -0.10 -8.28
N LEU A 85 22.39 0.61 -7.16
CA LEU A 85 23.40 1.59 -6.75
C LEU A 85 24.77 0.93 -6.51
N LYS A 86 24.84 -0.16 -5.73
CA LYS A 86 26.08 -0.94 -5.55
C LYS A 86 26.68 -1.38 -6.89
N ARG A 87 25.84 -1.88 -7.81
CA ARG A 87 26.26 -2.29 -9.14
C ARG A 87 26.86 -1.12 -9.92
N GLN A 88 26.27 0.08 -9.85
CA GLN A 88 26.83 1.28 -10.48
C GLN A 88 28.14 1.74 -9.83
N GLU A 89 28.29 1.65 -8.51
CA GLU A 89 29.55 1.99 -7.83
C GLU A 89 30.69 1.05 -8.22
N ILE A 90 30.41 -0.26 -8.32
CA ILE A 90 31.37 -1.26 -8.82
C ILE A 90 31.84 -0.91 -10.24
N PHE A 91 30.96 -0.40 -11.11
CA PHE A 91 31.33 0.01 -12.47
C PHE A 91 32.06 1.36 -12.58
N LYS A 92 31.99 2.24 -11.58
CA LYS A 92 32.76 3.52 -11.59
C LYS A 92 34.28 3.30 -11.53
N GLY A 93 34.73 2.20 -10.95
CA GLY A 93 36.15 1.82 -10.89
C GLY A 93 36.62 0.91 -12.04
N PHE A 94 35.73 0.51 -12.95
CA PHE A 94 36.06 -0.46 -14.00
C PHE A 94 36.77 0.23 -15.19
N ASN A 95 38.09 0.30 -15.13
CA ASN A 95 38.93 0.61 -16.29
C ASN A 95 39.20 -0.69 -17.07
N PRO A 96 38.63 -0.91 -18.28
CA PRO A 96 38.86 -2.12 -19.04
C PRO A 96 40.34 -2.21 -19.48
N GLU A 97 41.07 -3.22 -18.98
CA GLU A 97 42.49 -3.45 -19.33
C GLU A 97 42.71 -3.60 -20.86
N ASN A 98 41.65 -3.97 -21.58
CA ASN A 98 41.53 -4.02 -23.03
C ASN A 98 41.96 -2.70 -23.73
N ASN A 99 41.80 -1.54 -23.08
CA ASN A 99 42.24 -0.24 -23.60
C ASN A 99 43.74 -0.19 -23.90
N PHE A 100 44.56 -0.93 -23.14
CA PHE A 100 46.01 -0.96 -23.32
C PHE A 100 46.42 -1.73 -24.57
N ILE A 101 45.66 -2.76 -24.94
CA ILE A 101 45.88 -3.54 -26.17
C ILE A 101 45.45 -2.74 -27.39
N PHE A 102 44.25 -2.15 -27.37
CA PHE A 102 43.72 -1.39 -28.51
C PHE A 102 44.61 -0.20 -28.88
N LYS A 103 45.14 0.51 -27.87
CA LYS A 103 46.03 1.67 -28.08
C LYS A 103 47.43 1.29 -28.60
N ARG A 104 47.88 0.04 -28.43
CA ARG A 104 49.18 -0.45 -28.95
C ARG A 104 49.08 -0.98 -30.38
N THR A 105 47.90 -1.44 -30.81
CA THR A 105 47.66 -1.93 -32.17
C THR A 105 47.43 -0.81 -33.20
N PHE A 106 47.05 0.40 -32.76
CA PHE A 106 46.75 1.54 -33.65
C PHE A 106 47.90 2.57 -33.76
N LEU A 107 49.10 2.23 -33.27
CA LEU A 107 50.30 3.08 -33.28
C LEU A 107 51.51 2.43 -33.98
N LEU A 108 51.24 1.41 -34.80
CA LEU A 108 52.14 0.76 -35.75
C LEU A 108 51.44 0.68 -37.11
#